data_AF-A0A8J8E999-F1
#
_entry.id   AF-A0A8J8E999-F1
#
_cell.length_a   1.000
_cell.length_b   1.000
_cell.length_c   1.000
_cell.angle_alpha   90.00
_cell.angle_beta   90.00
_cell.angle_gamma   90.00
#
_symmetry.space_group_name_H-M   'P 1'
#
loop_
_entity.id
_entity.type
_entity.pdbx_description
1 polymer ?
#
loop_
_entity_poly.entity_id
_entity_poly.type
_entity_poly.pdbx_seq_one_letter_code
_entity_poly.pdbx_strand_id
1 'polypeptide(L)'
;MTIKYEPLNRRERIVKLFREAIEAENRKDLETAKKKLDEILHESLDVEPEFYFEACFRLADIFLQEDNYRGAVKCALRAILRAPSEDHYRLGVKRLGDILAIIKKENRLNELAENMDATLRLIEEDEELHRFTLALVKLARGERVREKFILPEFNEVFESLIE
;
A
#
# COMPACT_ATOMS: atom_id res chain seq x y z
N MET A 1 29.76 17.10 -26.37
CA MET A 1 28.79 15.99 -26.29
C MET A 1 28.52 15.72 -24.82
N THR A 2 27.41 16.23 -24.30
CA THR A 2 27.03 16.05 -22.90
C THR A 2 26.35 14.70 -22.78
N ILE A 3 27.10 13.68 -22.33
CA ILE A 3 26.50 12.40 -21.97
C ILE A 3 25.63 12.68 -20.74
N LYS A 4 24.30 12.63 -20.91
CA LYS A 4 23.34 12.74 -19.81
C LYS A 4 23.56 11.58 -18.83
N TYR A 5 24.37 11.80 -17.81
CA TYR A 5 24.71 10.89 -16.71
C TYR A 5 23.69 10.95 -15.55
N GLU A 6 22.44 11.31 -15.81
CA GLU A 6 21.43 11.52 -14.76
C GLU A 6 20.63 10.26 -14.32
N PRO A 7 20.34 9.24 -15.15
CA PRO A 7 19.47 8.12 -14.74
C PRO A 7 20.12 7.13 -13.77
N LEU A 8 21.40 6.78 -13.98
CA LEU A 8 22.09 5.76 -13.17
C LEU A 8 22.23 6.15 -11.70
N ASN A 9 22.58 7.42 -11.42
CA ASN A 9 22.76 7.90 -10.06
C ASN A 9 21.47 7.84 -9.23
N ARG A 10 20.29 8.02 -9.85
CA ARG A 10 19.01 8.01 -9.13
C ARG A 10 18.60 6.60 -8.71
N ARG A 11 18.65 5.64 -9.64
CA ARG A 11 18.34 4.23 -9.31
C ARG A 11 19.28 3.69 -8.25
N GLU A 12 20.58 3.97 -8.37
CA GLU A 12 21.58 3.58 -7.36
C GLU A 12 21.28 4.22 -6.00
N ARG A 13 20.87 5.49 -5.98
CA ARG A 13 20.45 6.18 -4.75
C ARG A 13 19.21 5.56 -4.13
N ILE A 14 18.17 5.26 -4.92
CA ILE A 14 16.95 4.60 -4.44
C ILE A 14 17.27 3.22 -3.86
N VAL A 15 18.09 2.41 -4.55
CA VAL A 15 18.54 1.10 -4.04
C VAL A 15 19.32 1.24 -2.73
N LYS A 16 20.18 2.26 -2.63
CA LYS A 16 20.90 2.57 -1.38
C LYS A 16 19.93 2.95 -0.26
N LEU A 17 18.93 3.79 -0.54
CA LEU A 17 17.89 4.16 0.43
C LEU A 17 17.09 2.93 0.90
N PHE A 18 16.77 1.99 0.00
CA PHE A 18 16.10 0.74 0.39
C PHE A 18 16.96 -0.08 1.34
N ARG A 19 18.27 -0.18 1.05
CA ARG A 19 19.21 -0.87 1.94
C ARG A 19 19.28 -0.21 3.32
N GLU A 20 19.39 1.11 3.35
CA GLU A 20 19.40 1.90 4.59
C GLU A 20 18.09 1.73 5.39
N ALA A 21 16.94 1.67 4.70
CA ALA A 21 15.65 1.42 5.31
C ALA A 21 15.58 0.03 5.95
N ILE A 22 16.02 -1.01 5.23
CA ILE A 22 16.10 -2.40 5.75
C ILE A 22 17.03 -2.46 6.97
N GLU A 23 18.20 -1.81 6.91
CA GLU A 23 19.14 -1.79 8.03
C GLU A 23 18.58 -1.07 9.26
N ALA A 24 17.83 0.03 9.05
CA ALA A 24 17.14 0.73 10.13
C ALA A 24 16.03 -0.12 10.76
N GLU A 25 15.20 -0.76 9.92
CA GLU A 25 14.14 -1.69 10.33
C GLU A 25 14.71 -2.86 11.15
N ASN A 26 15.80 -3.48 10.69
CA ASN A 26 16.48 -4.56 11.41
C ASN A 26 17.00 -4.13 12.81
N ARG A 27 17.34 -2.85 12.97
CA ARG A 27 17.72 -2.24 14.26
C ARG A 27 16.51 -1.80 15.10
N LYS A 28 15.29 -2.06 14.64
CA LYS A 28 14.01 -1.58 15.20
C LYS A 28 13.89 -0.05 15.21
N ASP A 29 14.66 0.65 14.39
CA ASP A 29 14.55 2.09 14.16
C ASP A 29 13.54 2.34 13.03
N LEU A 30 12.27 2.12 13.35
CA LEU A 30 11.17 2.23 12.38
C LEU A 30 10.99 3.66 11.87
N GLU A 31 11.27 4.66 12.71
CA GLU A 31 11.18 6.07 12.31
C GLU A 31 12.18 6.42 11.21
N THR A 32 13.44 5.98 11.36
CA THR A 32 14.44 6.16 10.30
C THR A 32 14.07 5.37 9.05
N ALA A 33 13.58 4.12 9.20
CA ALA A 33 13.15 3.31 8.06
C ALA A 33 12.04 4.01 7.26
N LYS A 34 11.01 4.54 7.94
CA LYS A 34 9.93 5.33 7.30
C LYS A 34 10.46 6.55 6.57
N LYS A 35 11.34 7.34 7.19
CA LYS A 35 11.95 8.51 6.53
C LYS A 35 12.67 8.15 5.23
N LYS A 36 13.42 7.04 5.24
CA LYS A 36 14.13 6.56 4.04
C LYS A 36 13.16 6.11 2.95
N LEU A 37 12.07 5.46 3.31
CA LEU A 37 11.01 5.09 2.37
C LEU A 37 10.27 6.32 1.83
N ASP A 38 10.00 7.32 2.66
CA ASP A 38 9.39 8.59 2.21
C ASP A 38 10.29 9.33 1.21
N GLU A 39 11.61 9.33 1.42
CA GLU A 39 12.57 9.83 0.42
C GLU A 39 12.45 9.07 -0.92
N ILE A 40 12.34 7.73 -0.88
CA ILE A 40 12.14 6.93 -2.08
C ILE A 40 10.82 7.30 -2.76
N LEU A 41 9.73 7.41 -2.02
CA LEU A 41 8.41 7.76 -2.56
C LEU A 41 8.46 9.11 -3.28
N HIS A 42 9.19 10.09 -2.73
CA HIS A 42 9.37 11.39 -3.37
C HIS A 42 10.20 11.30 -4.66
N GLU A 43 11.28 10.51 -4.67
CA GLU A 43 12.17 10.40 -5.84
C GLU A 43 11.62 9.54 -6.98
N SER A 44 10.69 8.63 -6.67
CA SER A 44 10.18 7.62 -7.61
C SER A 44 8.82 7.96 -8.22
N LEU A 45 8.05 8.89 -7.62
CA LEU A 45 6.62 9.12 -7.86
C LEU A 45 6.18 9.10 -9.34
N ASP A 46 6.95 9.74 -10.22
CA ASP A 46 6.61 9.91 -11.65
C ASP A 46 7.71 9.40 -12.58
N VAL A 47 8.72 8.72 -12.05
CA VAL A 47 9.94 8.38 -12.81
C VAL A 47 10.33 6.91 -12.72
N GLU A 48 10.07 6.28 -11.57
CA GLU A 48 10.40 4.87 -11.33
C GLU A 48 9.25 4.21 -10.55
N PRO A 49 8.08 4.01 -11.20
CA PRO A 49 6.86 3.58 -10.53
C PRO A 49 6.98 2.20 -9.84
N GLU A 50 7.88 1.33 -10.29
CA GLU A 50 8.18 0.06 -9.62
C GLU A 50 8.81 0.27 -8.23
N PHE A 51 9.70 1.25 -8.09
CA PHE A 51 10.28 1.59 -6.78
C PHE A 51 9.26 2.27 -5.88
N TYR A 52 8.39 3.11 -6.45
CA TYR A 52 7.29 3.72 -5.70
C TYR A 52 6.36 2.64 -5.14
N PHE A 53 5.97 1.69 -5.99
CA PHE A 53 5.11 0.56 -5.64
C PHE A 53 5.70 -0.26 -4.48
N GLU A 54 6.98 -0.66 -4.58
CA GLU A 54 7.62 -1.46 -3.54
C GLU A 54 7.82 -0.66 -2.24
N ALA A 55 8.20 0.62 -2.33
CA ALA A 55 8.36 1.48 -1.15
C ALA A 55 7.04 1.66 -0.40
N CYS A 56 5.90 1.78 -1.11
CA CYS A 56 4.59 1.86 -0.49
C CYS A 56 4.27 0.59 0.33
N PHE A 57 4.53 -0.60 -0.20
CA PHE A 57 4.26 -1.82 0.56
C PHE A 57 5.23 -2.05 1.71
N ARG A 58 6.52 -1.71 1.54
CA ARG A 58 7.47 -1.74 2.66
C ARG A 58 7.06 -0.79 3.79
N LEU A 59 6.50 0.38 3.44
CA LEU A 59 5.95 1.30 4.42
C LEU A 59 4.70 0.71 5.10
N ALA A 60 3.88 -0.04 4.36
CA ALA A 60 2.75 -0.76 4.93
C ALA A 60 3.18 -1.83 5.94
N ASP A 61 4.24 -2.58 5.65
CA ASP A 61 4.80 -3.59 6.56
C ASP A 61 5.30 -2.95 7.87
N ILE A 62 5.95 -1.79 7.79
CA ILE A 62 6.36 -1.04 8.98
C ILE A 62 5.15 -0.56 9.77
N PHE A 63 4.11 -0.05 9.09
CA PHE A 63 2.88 0.35 9.80
C PHE A 63 2.17 -0.83 10.46
N LEU A 64 2.22 -2.03 9.89
CA LEU A 64 1.75 -3.24 10.56
C LEU A 64 2.55 -3.55 11.84
N GLN A 65 3.88 -3.37 11.80
CA GLN A 65 4.73 -3.53 13.00
C GLN A 65 4.44 -2.49 14.10
N GLU A 66 3.91 -1.32 13.72
CA GLU A 66 3.49 -0.26 14.65
C GLU A 66 2.02 -0.40 15.10
N ASP A 67 1.34 -1.51 14.76
CA ASP A 67 -0.11 -1.70 14.95
C ASP A 67 -0.97 -0.58 14.32
N ASN A 68 -0.42 0.12 13.33
CA ASN A 68 -1.10 1.19 12.59
C ASN A 68 -1.74 0.61 11.32
N TYR A 69 -2.78 -0.20 11.51
CA TYR A 69 -3.46 -0.92 10.43
C TYR A 69 -4.03 0.01 9.35
N ARG A 70 -4.56 1.18 9.74
CA ARG A 70 -5.04 2.18 8.80
C ARG A 70 -3.91 2.74 7.93
N GLY A 71 -2.75 3.00 8.53
CA GLY A 71 -1.54 3.42 7.81
C GLY A 71 -1.10 2.38 6.78
N ALA A 72 -1.13 1.10 7.17
CA ALA A 72 -0.78 -0.02 6.30
C ALA A 72 -1.71 -0.10 5.08
N VAL A 73 -3.04 -0.12 5.30
CA VAL A 73 -4.03 -0.16 4.23
C VAL A 73 -3.90 1.06 3.31
N LYS A 74 -3.73 2.26 3.86
CA LYS A 74 -3.54 3.47 3.05
C LYS A 74 -2.31 3.38 2.14
N CYS A 75 -1.20 2.83 2.63
CA CYS A 75 0.01 2.66 1.83
C CYS A 75 -0.17 1.61 0.73
N ALA A 76 -0.82 0.49 1.03
CA ALA A 76 -1.17 -0.52 0.04
C ALA A 76 -2.07 0.05 -1.07
N LEU A 77 -3.11 0.82 -0.71
CA LEU A 77 -4.00 1.47 -1.69
C LEU A 77 -3.24 2.49 -2.56
N ARG A 78 -2.29 3.24 -2.00
CA ARG A 78 -1.41 4.13 -2.76
C ARG A 78 -0.54 3.38 -3.77
N ALA A 79 -0.06 2.18 -3.41
CA ALA A 79 0.73 1.34 -4.30
C ALA A 79 -0.13 0.85 -5.48
N ILE A 80 -1.34 0.35 -5.19
CA ILE A 80 -2.26 -0.18 -6.20
C ILE A 80 -2.69 0.93 -7.18
N LEU A 81 -3.07 2.11 -6.67
CA LEU A 81 -3.47 3.25 -7.51
C LEU A 81 -2.37 3.67 -8.50
N ARG A 82 -1.10 3.54 -8.11
CA ARG A 82 0.07 3.91 -8.94
C ARG A 82 0.81 2.69 -9.48
N ALA A 83 0.13 1.57 -9.63
CA ALA A 83 0.76 0.36 -10.15
C ALA A 83 1.31 0.60 -11.57
N PRO A 84 2.58 0.23 -11.86
CA PRO A 84 3.19 0.46 -13.18
C PRO A 84 2.60 -0.41 -14.30
N SER A 85 1.92 -1.50 -13.95
CA SER A 85 1.26 -2.40 -14.89
C SER A 85 0.06 -3.10 -14.25
N GLU A 86 -0.76 -3.74 -15.07
CA GLU A 86 -1.88 -4.57 -14.60
C GLU A 86 -1.40 -5.71 -13.70
N ASP A 87 -0.26 -6.34 -14.00
CA ASP A 87 0.32 -7.38 -13.13
C ASP A 87 0.69 -6.82 -11.75
N HIS A 88 1.24 -5.62 -11.69
CA HIS A 88 1.52 -4.96 -10.41
C HIS A 88 0.24 -4.57 -9.68
N TYR A 89 -0.81 -4.18 -10.40
CA TYR A 89 -2.12 -3.90 -9.83
C TYR A 89 -2.67 -5.14 -9.12
N ARG A 90 -2.73 -6.28 -9.84
CA ARG A 90 -3.19 -7.56 -9.29
C ARG A 90 -2.33 -8.05 -8.13
N LEU A 91 -1.01 -7.92 -8.24
CA LEU A 91 -0.09 -8.22 -7.14
C LEU A 91 -0.36 -7.34 -5.92
N GLY A 92 -0.61 -6.05 -6.15
CA GLY A 92 -0.92 -5.09 -5.09
C GLY A 92 -2.20 -5.45 -4.37
N VAL A 93 -3.25 -5.85 -5.09
CA VAL A 93 -4.50 -6.34 -4.50
C VAL A 93 -4.28 -7.57 -3.62
N LYS A 94 -3.47 -8.53 -4.09
CA LYS A 94 -3.12 -9.72 -3.29
C LYS A 94 -2.39 -9.35 -2.00
N ARG A 95 -1.37 -8.48 -2.07
CA ARG A 95 -0.64 -7.98 -0.89
C ARG A 95 -1.55 -7.20 0.06
N LEU A 96 -2.49 -6.41 -0.46
CA LEU A 96 -3.52 -5.76 0.36
C LEU A 96 -4.39 -6.81 1.07
N GLY A 97 -4.73 -7.90 0.39
CA GLY A 97 -5.40 -9.06 0.99
C GLY A 97 -4.65 -9.64 2.18
N ASP A 98 -3.34 -9.88 2.02
CA ASP A 98 -2.48 -10.39 3.10
C ASP A 98 -2.48 -9.43 4.31
N ILE A 99 -2.37 -8.13 4.07
CA ILE A 99 -2.46 -7.09 5.10
C ILE A 99 -3.82 -7.16 5.81
N LEU A 100 -4.92 -7.24 5.07
CA LEU A 100 -6.27 -7.30 5.65
C LEU A 100 -6.53 -8.60 6.42
N ALA A 101 -5.94 -9.72 5.98
CA ALA A 101 -6.00 -10.99 6.70
C ALA A 101 -5.29 -10.91 8.06
N ILE A 102 -4.14 -10.22 8.13
CA ILE A 102 -3.45 -9.93 9.40
C ILE A 102 -4.35 -9.09 10.30
N ILE A 103 -4.90 -7.98 9.79
CA ILE A 103 -5.79 -7.08 10.55
C ILE A 103 -7.01 -7.83 11.10
N LYS A 104 -7.61 -8.71 10.28
CA LYS A 104 -8.73 -9.56 10.68
C LYS A 104 -8.32 -10.54 11.78
N LYS A 105 -7.17 -11.20 11.65
CA LYS A 105 -6.66 -12.14 12.65
C LYS A 105 -6.43 -11.47 14.01
N GLU A 106 -5.98 -10.22 14.01
CA GLU A 106 -5.83 -9.40 15.23
C GLU A 106 -7.17 -8.86 15.77
N ASN A 107 -8.28 -9.08 15.06
CA ASN A 107 -9.62 -8.57 15.37
C ASN A 107 -9.68 -7.03 15.43
N ARG A 108 -9.00 -6.35 14.49
CA ARG A 108 -8.85 -4.89 14.43
C ARG A 108 -9.41 -4.26 13.16
N LEU A 109 -10.27 -4.99 12.42
CA LEU A 109 -10.90 -4.47 11.19
C LEU A 109 -11.70 -3.18 11.43
N ASN A 110 -12.30 -3.02 12.61
CA ASN A 110 -13.07 -1.85 13.00
C ASN A 110 -12.26 -0.54 12.95
N GLU A 111 -10.93 -0.58 13.03
CA GLU A 111 -10.10 0.62 12.88
C GLU A 111 -10.16 1.25 11.49
N LEU A 112 -10.56 0.47 10.49
CA LEU A 112 -10.75 0.97 9.13
C LEU A 112 -12.08 1.71 8.95
N ALA A 113 -12.97 1.69 9.95
CA ALA A 113 -14.29 2.32 9.87
C ALA A 113 -14.24 3.86 9.84
N GLU A 114 -13.16 4.45 10.35
CA GLU A 114 -13.01 5.88 10.59
C GLU A 114 -11.82 6.49 9.84
N ASN A 115 -11.94 7.77 9.49
CA ASN A 115 -10.87 8.58 8.89
C ASN A 115 -10.33 8.04 7.55
N MET A 116 -11.15 7.31 6.80
CA MET A 116 -10.82 6.82 5.46
C MET A 116 -11.26 7.78 4.34
N ASP A 117 -11.96 8.88 4.65
CA ASP A 117 -12.50 9.82 3.64
C ASP A 117 -11.41 10.41 2.73
N ALA A 118 -10.26 10.77 3.30
CA ALA A 118 -9.13 11.28 2.52
C ALA A 118 -8.53 10.20 1.60
N THR A 119 -8.54 8.94 2.05
CA THR A 119 -8.08 7.81 1.24
C THR A 119 -9.07 7.50 0.12
N LEU A 120 -10.38 7.54 0.40
CA LEU A 120 -11.42 7.35 -0.62
C LEU A 120 -11.35 8.43 -1.71
N ARG A 121 -11.16 9.71 -1.34
CA ARG A 121 -10.95 10.78 -2.32
C ARG A 121 -9.68 10.58 -3.16
N LEU A 122 -8.60 10.07 -2.55
CA LEU A 122 -7.35 9.85 -3.28
C LEU A 122 -7.49 8.82 -4.41
N ILE A 123 -8.37 7.84 -4.23
CA ILE A 123 -8.57 6.73 -5.18
C ILE A 123 -9.85 6.88 -6.00
N GLU A 124 -10.51 8.04 -5.96
CA GLU A 124 -11.85 8.22 -6.55
C GLU A 124 -11.88 8.03 -8.08
N GLU A 125 -10.75 8.29 -8.75
CA GLU A 125 -10.59 8.10 -10.20
C GLU A 125 -10.50 6.62 -10.58
N ASP A 126 -10.09 5.73 -9.67
CA ASP A 126 -10.15 4.28 -9.85
C ASP A 126 -11.48 3.77 -9.25
N GLU A 127 -12.51 3.71 -10.10
CA GLU A 127 -13.86 3.33 -9.67
C GLU A 127 -13.93 1.97 -8.99
N GLU A 128 -13.07 1.01 -9.37
CA GLU A 128 -13.08 -0.32 -8.80
C GLU A 128 -12.39 -0.33 -7.42
N LEU A 129 -11.20 0.25 -7.32
CA LEU A 129 -10.47 0.38 -6.06
C LEU A 129 -11.25 1.21 -5.04
N HIS A 130 -11.91 2.27 -5.49
CA HIS A 130 -12.78 3.11 -4.67
C HIS A 130 -13.97 2.31 -4.12
N ARG A 131 -14.69 1.58 -4.98
CA ARG A 131 -15.80 0.72 -4.54
C ARG A 131 -15.34 -0.36 -3.56
N PHE A 132 -14.20 -0.99 -3.82
CA PHE A 132 -13.60 -1.98 -2.93
C PHE A 132 -13.28 -1.38 -1.55
N THR A 133 -12.64 -0.22 -1.53
CA THR A 133 -12.29 0.45 -0.28
C THR A 133 -13.53 0.92 0.49
N LEU A 134 -14.56 1.39 -0.20
CA LEU A 134 -15.83 1.75 0.43
C LEU A 134 -16.53 0.53 1.04
N ALA A 135 -16.53 -0.60 0.33
CA ALA A 135 -17.04 -1.86 0.83
C ALA A 135 -16.30 -2.33 2.09
N LEU A 136 -14.97 -2.18 2.12
CA LEU A 136 -14.15 -2.48 3.29
C LEU A 136 -14.49 -1.58 4.49
N VAL A 137 -14.70 -0.29 4.29
CA VAL A 137 -15.12 0.65 5.35
C VAL A 137 -16.49 0.26 5.92
N LYS A 138 -17.44 -0.11 5.06
CA LYS A 138 -18.76 -0.61 5.49
C LYS A 138 -18.63 -1.90 6.30
N LEU A 139 -17.81 -2.84 5.83
CA LEU A 139 -17.54 -4.09 6.54
C LEU A 139 -16.93 -3.83 7.92
N ALA A 140 -15.96 -2.91 8.01
CA ALA A 140 -15.34 -2.48 9.25
C ALA A 140 -16.33 -1.85 10.25
N ARG A 141 -17.41 -1.23 9.76
CA ARG A 141 -18.53 -0.71 10.58
C ARG A 141 -19.52 -1.78 11.03
N GLY A 142 -19.33 -3.03 10.62
CA GLY A 142 -20.26 -4.13 10.89
C GLY A 142 -21.49 -4.13 9.97
N GLU A 143 -21.45 -3.37 8.88
CA GLU A 143 -22.54 -3.37 7.89
C GLU A 143 -22.47 -4.64 7.04
N ARG A 144 -23.63 -5.13 6.58
CA ARG A 144 -23.68 -6.23 5.62
C ARG A 144 -23.31 -5.73 4.24
N VAL A 145 -22.27 -6.30 3.66
CA VAL A 145 -21.80 -5.97 2.31
C VAL A 145 -21.98 -7.17 1.39
N ARG A 146 -22.49 -6.92 0.17
CA ARG A 146 -22.72 -7.94 -0.88
C ARG A 146 -22.18 -7.49 -2.24
N GLU A 147 -21.18 -6.62 -2.21
CA GLU A 147 -20.56 -6.09 -3.42
C GLU A 147 -19.83 -7.20 -4.18
N LYS A 148 -19.79 -7.06 -5.51
CA LYS A 148 -18.97 -7.91 -6.38
C LYS A 148 -18.09 -7.01 -7.24
N PHE A 149 -16.85 -7.42 -7.37
CA PHE A 149 -15.82 -6.70 -8.12
C PHE A 149 -15.61 -7.39 -9.47
N ILE A 150 -15.15 -6.62 -10.45
CA ILE A 150 -14.80 -7.11 -11.79
C ILE A 150 -13.53 -7.96 -11.68
N LEU A 151 -12.55 -7.49 -10.91
CA LEU A 151 -11.30 -8.20 -10.67
C LEU A 151 -11.53 -9.37 -9.69
N PRO A 152 -11.23 -10.62 -10.08
CA PRO A 152 -11.38 -11.79 -9.20
C PRO A 152 -10.62 -11.64 -7.88
N GLU A 153 -9.41 -11.09 -7.92
CA GLU A 153 -8.57 -10.89 -6.73
C GLU A 153 -9.26 -10.04 -5.66
N PHE A 154 -10.04 -9.02 -6.03
CA PHE A 154 -10.81 -8.25 -5.04
C PHE A 154 -11.90 -9.08 -4.39
N ASN A 155 -12.58 -9.96 -5.15
CA ASN A 155 -13.59 -10.85 -4.59
C ASN A 155 -12.96 -11.87 -3.64
N GLU A 156 -11.83 -12.47 -4.01
CA GLU A 156 -11.09 -13.41 -3.16
C GLU A 156 -10.71 -12.76 -1.81
N VAL A 157 -10.15 -11.54 -1.87
CA VAL A 157 -9.82 -10.78 -0.66
C VAL A 157 -11.09 -10.51 0.15
N PHE A 158 -12.16 -10.04 -0.48
CA PHE A 158 -13.37 -9.65 0.24
C PHE A 158 -14.07 -10.84 0.91
N GLU A 159 -14.17 -11.98 0.22
CA GLU A 159 -14.74 -13.22 0.74
C GLU A 159 -13.97 -13.70 1.97
N SER A 160 -12.63 -13.68 1.91
CA SER A 160 -11.78 -14.06 3.04
C SER A 160 -11.99 -13.21 4.30
N LEU A 161 -12.55 -11.99 4.16
CA LEU A 161 -12.82 -11.08 5.27
C LEU A 161 -14.18 -11.33 5.92
N ILE A 162 -15.13 -11.91 5.21
CA ILE A 162 -16.49 -12.16 5.70
C ILE A 162 -16.62 -13.50 6.43
N GLU A 163 -15.82 -14.51 6.05
CA GLU A 163 -15.85 -15.87 6.64
C GLU A 163 -15.46 -15.94 8.12
#